data_AF-A0A3A0DFE1-F1
#
_entry.id   AF-A0A3A0DFE1-F1
#
_cell.length_a   1.000
_cell.length_b   1.000
_cell.length_c   1.000
_cell.angle_alpha   90.00
_cell.angle_beta   90.00
_cell.angle_gamma   90.00
#
_symmetry.space_group_name_H-M   'P 1'
#
loop_
_entity.id
_entity.type
_entity.pdbx_description
1 polymer ?
#
loop_
_entity_poly.entity_id
_entity_poly.type
_entity_poly.pdbx_seq_one_letter_code
_entity_poly.pdbx_strand_id
1 'polypeptide(L)'
;MNTMNELDVLYARLLQLGFIVLKEAAQTGDREWLGAELEMLHNVPSLLGEENIERHRYFWFSERQTYIDWASVPGRDRAKSRMLTYYAPIWQDMEPLIVEMLQPHGTAKG
;
A
#
# COMPACT_ATOMS: atom_id res chain seq x y z
N MET A 1 6.42 10.32 -19.23
CA MET A 1 5.59 10.76 -18.09
C MET A 1 6.46 10.63 -16.85
N ASN A 2 6.31 11.51 -15.87
CA ASN A 2 7.17 11.51 -14.67
C ASN A 2 6.66 10.40 -13.74
N THR A 3 7.50 9.42 -13.39
CA THR A 3 7.17 8.24 -12.56
C THR A 3 6.42 8.59 -11.27
N MET A 4 6.72 9.76 -10.71
CA MET A 4 6.07 10.31 -9.50
C MET A 4 4.56 10.53 -9.68
N ASN A 5 4.12 10.97 -10.86
CA ASN A 5 2.69 11.19 -11.15
C ASN A 5 1.92 9.86 -11.26
N GLU A 6 2.57 8.80 -11.76
CA GLU A 6 1.94 7.49 -11.88
C GLU A 6 1.78 6.80 -10.52
N LEU A 7 2.79 6.92 -9.66
CA LEU A 7 2.73 6.37 -8.30
C LEU A 7 1.69 7.09 -7.43
N ASP A 8 1.55 8.41 -7.56
CA ASP A 8 0.52 9.19 -6.86
C ASP A 8 -0.90 8.74 -7.22
N VAL A 9 -1.15 8.46 -8.51
CA VAL A 9 -2.45 7.93 -8.97
C VAL A 9 -2.74 6.58 -8.30
N LEU A 10 -1.73 5.73 -8.16
CA LEU A 10 -1.88 4.42 -7.50
C LEU A 10 -2.11 4.55 -6.00
N TYR A 11 -1.41 5.45 -5.30
CA TYR A 11 -1.70 5.75 -3.89
C TYR A 11 -3.10 6.32 -3.69
N ALA A 12 -3.54 7.25 -4.55
CA ALA A 12 -4.89 7.79 -4.50
C ALA A 12 -5.95 6.69 -4.71
N ARG A 13 -5.71 5.77 -5.65
CA ARG A 13 -6.57 4.61 -5.87
C ARG A 13 -6.57 3.65 -4.69
N LEU A 14 -5.42 3.43 -4.05
CA LEU A 14 -5.30 2.61 -2.85
C LEU A 14 -6.15 3.21 -1.71
N LEU A 15 -6.11 4.53 -1.52
CA LEU A 15 -6.96 5.22 -0.53
C LEU A 15 -8.44 5.10 -0.87
N GLN A 16 -8.82 5.29 -2.13
CA GLN A 16 -10.20 5.19 -2.57
C GLN A 16 -10.80 3.82 -2.24
N LEU A 17 -10.09 2.74 -2.58
CA LEU A 17 -10.53 1.39 -2.23
C LEU A 17 -10.38 1.10 -0.73
N GLY A 18 -9.36 1.68 -0.10
CA GLY A 18 -9.14 1.64 1.34
C GLY A 18 -10.35 2.09 2.14
N PHE A 19 -10.97 3.20 1.76
CA PHE A 19 -12.20 3.67 2.42
C PHE A 19 -13.38 2.71 2.26
N ILE A 20 -13.48 2.00 1.14
CA ILE A 20 -14.54 0.99 0.93
C ILE A 20 -14.33 -0.18 1.90
N VAL A 21 -13.09 -0.65 2.04
CA VAL A 21 -12.77 -1.78 2.93
C VAL A 21 -12.86 -1.39 4.40
N LEU A 22 -12.37 -0.20 4.78
CA LEU A 22 -12.54 0.36 6.12
C LEU A 22 -14.02 0.43 6.53
N LYS A 23 -14.88 0.90 5.62
CA LYS A 23 -16.33 0.93 5.86
C LYS A 23 -16.88 -0.48 6.10
N GLU A 24 -16.46 -1.46 5.32
CA GLU A 24 -16.89 -2.85 5.49
C GLU A 24 -16.46 -3.41 6.85
N ALA A 25 -15.19 -3.27 7.22
CA ALA A 25 -14.65 -3.71 8.51
C ALA A 25 -15.40 -3.06 9.69
N ALA A 26 -15.70 -1.76 9.57
CA ALA A 26 -16.48 -1.04 10.57
C ALA A 26 -17.94 -1.56 10.66
N GLN A 27 -18.59 -1.81 9.53
CA GLN A 27 -19.98 -2.29 9.49
C GLN A 27 -20.13 -3.71 10.05
N THR A 28 -19.09 -4.54 9.94
CA THR A 28 -19.09 -5.89 10.51
C THR A 28 -18.68 -5.92 11.97
N GLY A 29 -18.24 -4.79 12.53
CA GLY A 29 -17.72 -4.71 13.88
C GLY A 29 -16.37 -5.41 14.06
N ASP A 30 -15.67 -5.72 12.97
CA ASP A 30 -14.39 -6.41 13.00
C ASP A 30 -13.27 -5.41 13.32
N ARG A 31 -13.01 -5.24 14.62
CA ARG A 31 -12.05 -4.26 15.12
C ARG A 31 -10.61 -4.60 14.76
N GLU A 32 -10.27 -5.88 14.66
CA GLU A 32 -8.92 -6.29 14.26
C GLU A 32 -8.68 -5.93 12.80
N TRP A 33 -9.64 -6.23 11.93
CA TRP A 33 -9.54 -5.85 10.52
C TRP A 33 -9.50 -4.34 10.35
N LEU A 34 -10.38 -3.61 11.05
CA LEU A 34 -10.37 -2.15 11.02
C LEU A 34 -9.01 -1.58 11.46
N GLY A 35 -8.41 -2.14 12.52
CA GLY A 35 -7.08 -1.74 12.98
C GLY A 35 -6.00 -1.99 11.91
N ALA A 36 -5.98 -3.18 11.31
CA ALA A 36 -5.01 -3.51 10.27
C ALA A 36 -5.10 -2.59 9.04
N GLU A 37 -6.32 -2.27 8.59
CA GLU A 37 -6.53 -1.31 7.50
C GLU A 37 -5.99 0.08 7.83
N LEU A 38 -6.25 0.57 9.06
CA LEU A 38 -5.77 1.87 9.50
C LEU A 38 -4.24 1.91 9.54
N GLU A 39 -3.60 0.89 10.12
CA GLU A 39 -2.13 0.79 10.16
C GLU A 39 -1.53 0.76 8.74
N MET A 40 -2.15 0.08 7.78
CA MET A 40 -1.68 0.07 6.40
C MET A 40 -1.87 1.42 5.69
N LEU A 41 -2.99 2.10 5.93
CA LEU A 41 -3.41 3.25 5.13
C LEU A 41 -2.99 4.60 5.72
N HIS A 42 -2.69 4.70 7.01
CA HIS A 42 -2.55 6.00 7.69
C HIS A 42 -1.47 6.89 7.07
N ASN A 43 -0.37 6.31 6.59
CA ASN A 43 0.73 7.06 5.97
C ASN A 43 0.53 7.32 4.48
N VAL A 44 -0.34 6.57 3.79
CA VAL A 44 -0.55 6.70 2.34
C VAL A 44 -0.91 8.12 1.88
N PRO A 45 -1.76 8.90 2.57
CA PRO A 45 -2.05 10.28 2.15
C PRO A 45 -0.80 11.17 2.12
N SER A 46 0.16 10.92 3.00
CA SER A 46 1.40 11.69 3.07
C SER A 46 2.46 11.28 2.04
N LEU A 47 2.22 10.19 1.30
CA LEU A 47 3.08 9.73 0.21
C LEU A 47 2.69 10.34 -1.14
N LEU A 48 1.57 11.05 -1.22
CA LEU A 48 1.15 11.76 -2.43
C LEU A 48 2.04 12.97 -2.67
N GLY A 49 2.72 13.02 -3.82
CA GLY A 49 3.68 14.05 -4.17
C GLY A 49 4.94 14.03 -3.31
N GLU A 50 5.20 12.93 -2.60
CA GLU A 50 6.41 12.76 -1.79
C GLU A 50 7.62 12.46 -2.70
N GLU A 51 8.74 13.10 -2.39
CA GLU A 51 10.00 12.93 -3.14
C GLU A 51 11.00 12.06 -2.36
N ASN A 52 10.78 11.88 -1.06
CA ASN A 52 11.62 11.05 -0.22
C ASN A 52 11.37 9.55 -0.49
N ILE A 53 12.24 9.00 -1.33
CA ILE A 53 12.29 7.59 -1.71
C ILE A 53 12.23 6.63 -0.51
N GLU A 54 12.85 6.97 0.62
CA GLU A 54 12.87 6.09 1.80
C GLU A 54 11.49 5.96 2.46
N ARG A 55 10.60 6.94 2.28
CA ARG A 55 9.21 6.83 2.75
C ARG A 55 8.39 5.86 1.90
N HIS A 56 8.59 5.88 0.58
CA HIS A 56 7.98 4.90 -0.32
C HIS A 56 8.52 3.50 -0.05
N ARG A 57 9.84 3.37 0.17
CA ARG A 57 10.48 2.12 0.60
C ARG A 57 9.85 1.60 1.88
N TYR A 58 9.71 2.46 2.89
CA TYR A 58 9.15 2.08 4.18
C TYR A 58 7.73 1.54 4.05
N PHE A 59 6.84 2.25 3.37
CA PHE A 59 5.49 1.77 3.08
C PHE A 59 5.50 0.40 2.38
N TRP A 60 6.33 0.26 1.35
CA TRP A 60 6.36 -0.92 0.49
C TRP A 60 6.82 -2.20 1.20
N PHE A 61 7.86 -2.10 2.01
CA PHE A 61 8.48 -3.25 2.68
C PHE A 61 8.04 -3.45 4.13
N SER A 62 7.46 -2.43 4.77
CA SER A 62 7.02 -2.50 6.17
C SER A 62 5.50 -2.57 6.28
N GLU A 63 4.80 -1.47 6.02
CA GLU A 63 3.37 -1.32 6.30
C GLU A 63 2.52 -2.25 5.43
N ARG A 64 2.79 -2.25 4.12
CA ARG A 64 2.14 -3.16 3.17
C ARG A 64 2.39 -4.62 3.53
N GLN A 65 3.64 -4.98 3.84
CA GLN A 65 3.98 -6.37 4.16
C GLN A 65 3.32 -6.83 5.46
N THR A 66 3.30 -5.96 6.47
CA THR A 66 2.63 -6.23 7.76
C THR A 66 1.15 -6.51 7.56
N TYR A 67 0.48 -5.75 6.69
CA TYR A 67 -0.91 -6.00 6.34
C TYR A 67 -1.10 -7.33 5.58
N ILE A 68 -0.23 -7.64 4.62
CA ILE A 68 -0.26 -8.92 3.89
C ILE A 68 -0.11 -10.11 4.84
N ASP A 69 0.85 -10.03 5.76
CA ASP A 69 1.12 -11.07 6.75
C ASP A 69 -0.09 -11.23 7.67
N TRP A 70 -0.66 -10.12 8.15
CA TRP A 70 -1.87 -10.12 8.96
C TRP A 70 -3.05 -10.77 8.22
N ALA A 71 -3.33 -10.37 6.98
CA ALA A 71 -4.46 -10.87 6.18
C ALA A 71 -4.29 -12.35 5.79
N SER A 72 -3.05 -12.84 5.75
CA SER A 72 -2.74 -14.22 5.34
C SER A 72 -2.90 -15.25 6.47
N VAL A 73 -3.09 -14.81 7.72
CA VAL A 73 -3.35 -15.69 8.87
C VAL A 73 -4.68 -16.45 8.68
N PRO A 74 -4.74 -17.77 8.99
CA PRO A 74 -5.99 -18.53 8.94
C PRO A 74 -7.12 -17.89 9.77
N GLY A 75 -8.34 -17.92 9.25
CA GLY A 75 -9.52 -17.30 9.89
C GLY A 75 -9.78 -15.85 9.46
N ARG A 76 -8.94 -15.28 8.58
CA ARG A 76 -9.11 -13.92 8.01
C ARG A 76 -9.51 -13.93 6.53
N ASP A 77 -10.24 -14.97 6.11
CA ASP A 77 -10.54 -15.22 4.70
C ASP A 77 -11.23 -14.04 4.00
N ARG A 78 -12.11 -13.33 4.73
CA ARG A 78 -12.78 -12.13 4.20
C ARG A 78 -11.79 -11.01 3.92
N ALA A 79 -10.93 -10.68 4.89
CA ALA A 79 -9.94 -9.64 4.72
C ALA A 79 -8.93 -10.00 3.62
N LYS A 80 -8.46 -11.25 3.61
CA LYS A 80 -7.61 -11.79 2.53
C LYS A 80 -8.27 -11.65 1.15
N SER A 81 -9.55 -12.00 1.05
CA SER A 81 -10.30 -11.87 -0.21
C SER A 81 -10.38 -10.42 -0.67
N ARG A 82 -10.63 -9.46 0.24
CA ARG A 82 -10.65 -8.03 -0.08
C ARG A 82 -9.27 -7.51 -0.50
N MET A 83 -8.22 -7.88 0.24
CA MET A 83 -6.85 -7.55 -0.12
C MET A 83 -6.50 -8.02 -1.53
N LEU A 84 -6.79 -9.28 -1.86
CA LEU A 84 -6.49 -9.85 -3.18
C LEU A 84 -7.33 -9.22 -4.29
N THR A 85 -8.56 -8.81 -3.98
CA THR A 85 -9.48 -8.20 -4.96
C THR A 85 -9.15 -6.73 -5.23
N TYR A 86 -8.83 -5.96 -4.18
CA TYR A 86 -8.74 -4.51 -4.25
C TYR A 86 -7.30 -3.99 -4.22
N TYR A 87 -6.43 -4.55 -3.39
CA TYR A 87 -5.09 -4.00 -3.18
C TYR A 87 -4.03 -4.70 -4.02
N ALA A 88 -4.08 -6.03 -4.15
CA ALA A 88 -3.08 -6.77 -4.92
C ALA A 88 -2.91 -6.28 -6.37
N PRO A 89 -3.99 -5.94 -7.12
CA PRO A 89 -3.81 -5.38 -8.47
C PRO A 89 -3.10 -4.02 -8.45
N ILE A 90 -3.40 -3.17 -7.47
CA ILE A 90 -2.73 -1.86 -7.33
C ILE A 90 -1.26 -2.07 -7.00
N TRP A 91 -0.95 -2.97 -6.07
CA TRP A 91 0.45 -3.27 -5.74
C TRP A 91 1.19 -3.87 -6.93
N GLN A 92 0.56 -4.71 -7.74
CA GLN A 92 1.17 -5.21 -8.96
C GLN A 92 1.54 -4.07 -9.92
N ASP A 93 0.69 -3.05 -10.05
CA ASP A 93 0.97 -1.86 -10.86
C ASP A 93 2.05 -0.95 -10.23
N MET A 94 2.12 -0.88 -8.90
CA MET A 94 3.12 -0.08 -8.16
C MET A 94 4.52 -0.69 -8.19
N GLU A 95 4.63 -2.01 -8.18
CA GLU A 95 5.89 -2.75 -8.07
C GLU A 95 6.97 -2.27 -9.06
N PRO A 96 6.73 -2.18 -10.39
CA PRO A 96 7.75 -1.71 -11.32
C PRO A 96 8.22 -0.28 -11.01
N LEU A 97 7.31 0.62 -10.60
CA LEU A 97 7.64 2.01 -10.28
C LEU A 97 8.49 2.10 -9.01
N ILE A 98 8.16 1.31 -7.99
CA ILE A 98 8.93 1.22 -6.75
C ILE A 98 10.31 0.61 -7.03
N VAL A 99 10.39 -0.49 -7.80
CA VAL A 99 11.66 -1.11 -8.15
C VAL A 99 12.56 -0.15 -8.93
N GLU A 100 12.01 0.59 -9.89
CA GLU A 100 12.73 1.63 -10.63
C GLU A 100 13.24 2.73 -9.69
N MET A 101 12.37 3.26 -8.82
CA MET A 101 12.71 4.33 -7.86
C MET A 101 13.80 3.91 -6.88
N LEU A 102 13.84 2.64 -6.49
CA LEU A 102 14.81 2.12 -5.52
C LEU A 102 16.12 1.65 -6.16
N GLN A 103 16.23 1.63 -7.49
CA GLN A 103 17.50 1.33 -8.12
C GLN A 103 18.51 2.42 -7.78
N PRO A 104 19.76 2.07 -7.41
CA PRO A 104 20.79 3.05 -7.25
C PRO A 104 21.06 3.71 -8.60
N HIS A 105 20.63 4.97 -8.78
CA HIS A 105 21.12 5.79 -9.86
C HIS A 105 22.64 5.82 -9.72
N GLY A 106 23.33 5.35 -10.77
CA GLY A 106 24.72 4.91 -10.72
C GLY A 106 25.62 5.79 -9.86
N THR A 107 26.43 5.13 -9.03
CA THR A 107 27.61 5.70 -8.40
C THR A 107 28.35 6.55 -9.44
N ALA A 108 28.33 7.87 -9.26
CA ALA A 108 29.29 8.74 -9.90
C ALA A 108 30.67 8.23 -9.48
N LYS A 109 31.37 7.58 -10.40
CA LYS A 109 32.79 7.26 -10.24
C LYS A 109 33.53 8.59 -10.13
N GLY A 110 33.86 8.99 -8.91
CA GLY A 110 34.93 9.94 -8.61
C GLY A 110 36.28 9.23 -8.58
#